data_AF-A0A847QSN0-F1
#
_entry.id   AF-A0A847QSN0-F1
#
_cell.length_a   1.000
_cell.length_b   1.000
_cell.length_c   1.000
_cell.angle_alpha   90.00
_cell.angle_beta   90.00
_cell.angle_gamma   90.00
#
_symmetry.space_group_name_H-M   'P 1'
#
loop_
_entity.id
_entity.type
_entity.pdbx_description
1 polymer ?
#
loop_
_entity_poly.entity_id
_entity_poly.type
_entity_poly.pdbx_seq_one_letter_code
_entity_poly.pdbx_strand_id
1 'polypeptide(L)'
;VYLYSGEGREVKEVRFEYLDTPIKVYNFEVEDWHTYFVSEQDVFVHNSCDVSDETLEWLNKGDPENTVYYGMQNEKGVYTGITKQDLNKRLYQHNYNGKNFDSLSEQYVGLTRNQARAIEQYFIENGPANALNKANSISPKSKYYSEALKWAKNFIGN
;
A
#
# COMPACT_ATOMS: atom_id res chain seq x y z
N VAL A 1 23.05 -36.37 0.59
CA VAL A 1 22.74 -34.98 0.22
C VAL A 1 23.49 -34.05 1.16
N TYR A 2 24.17 -33.04 0.64
CA TYR A 2 24.83 -32.03 1.46
C TYR A 2 23.83 -30.93 1.81
N LEU A 3 23.72 -30.61 3.08
CA LEU A 3 23.00 -29.43 3.54
C LEU A 3 23.82 -28.17 3.22
N TYR A 4 23.19 -27.01 3.22
CA TYR A 4 23.87 -25.73 3.04
C TYR A 4 24.95 -25.46 4.11
N SER A 5 24.83 -26.12 5.28
CA SER A 5 25.84 -26.13 6.33
C SER A 5 27.13 -26.89 5.98
N GLY A 6 27.20 -27.52 4.81
CA GLY A 6 28.29 -28.42 4.40
C GLY A 6 28.21 -29.81 5.04
N GLU A 7 27.21 -30.07 5.88
CA GLU A 7 27.02 -31.36 6.53
C GLU A 7 26.44 -32.39 5.55
N GLY A 8 27.08 -33.55 5.45
CA GLY A 8 26.57 -34.68 4.67
C GLY A 8 25.48 -35.43 5.42
N ARG A 9 24.28 -35.52 4.85
CA ARG A 9 23.14 -36.28 5.39
C ARG A 9 22.70 -37.37 4.41
N GLU A 10 22.27 -38.50 4.95
CA GLU A 10 21.66 -39.59 4.19
C GLU A 10 20.16 -39.35 3.99
N VAL A 11 19.66 -39.54 2.76
CA VAL A 11 18.22 -39.46 2.48
C VAL A 11 17.63 -40.82 2.81
N LYS A 12 16.77 -40.86 3.84
CA LYS A 12 16.16 -42.10 4.32
C LYS A 12 14.98 -42.56 3.47
N GLU A 13 14.25 -41.63 2.87
CA GLU A 13 13.05 -41.92 2.09
C GLU A 13 12.80 -40.79 1.09
N VAL A 14 12.36 -41.16 -0.12
CA VAL A 14 11.87 -40.22 -1.14
C VAL A 14 10.45 -40.68 -1.50
N ARG A 15 9.49 -39.77 -1.44
CA ARG A 15 8.11 -40.01 -1.87
C ARG A 15 7.83 -39.25 -3.14
N PHE A 16 7.14 -39.90 -4.06
CA PHE A 16 6.64 -39.29 -5.29
C PHE A 16 5.11 -39.27 -5.20
N GLU A 17 4.53 -38.09 -5.29
CA GLU A 17 3.09 -37.91 -5.40
C GLU A 17 2.77 -37.58 -6.85
N TYR A 18 1.93 -38.41 -7.46
CA TYR A 18 1.46 -38.22 -8.82
C TYR A 18 0.05 -37.64 -8.77
N LEU A 19 -0.17 -36.57 -9.51
CA LEU A 19 -1.50 -36.00 -9.69
C LEU A 19 -2.16 -36.68 -10.88
N ASP A 20 -3.41 -37.13 -10.71
CA ASP A 20 -4.20 -37.76 -11.79
C ASP A 20 -4.46 -36.81 -12.96
N THR A 21 -4.39 -35.50 -12.73
CA THR A 21 -4.52 -34.47 -13.74
C THR A 21 -3.25 -33.59 -13.81
N PRO A 22 -2.74 -33.30 -15.03
CA PRO A 22 -1.59 -32.42 -15.18
C PRO A 22 -1.98 -30.99 -14.75
N ILE A 23 -1.22 -30.44 -13.80
CA ILE A 23 -1.35 -29.05 -13.37
C ILE A 23 -0.31 -28.21 -14.10
N LYS A 24 -0.74 -27.10 -14.69
CA LYS A 24 0.17 -26.15 -15.30
C LYS A 24 0.89 -25.37 -14.20
N VAL A 25 2.20 -25.56 -14.09
CA VAL A 25 3.06 -24.82 -13.15
C VAL A 25 3.91 -23.80 -13.91
N TYR A 26 4.22 -22.69 -13.25
CA TYR A 26 5.14 -21.67 -13.77
C TYR A 26 6.32 -21.58 -12.81
N ASN A 27 7.51 -21.92 -13.29
CA ASN A 27 8.74 -21.74 -12.53
C ASN A 27 9.32 -20.36 -12.87
N PHE A 28 9.58 -19.55 -11.85
CA PHE A 28 10.31 -18.29 -12.02
C PHE A 28 11.79 -18.54 -11.73
N GLU A 29 12.66 -18.18 -12.68
CA GLU A 29 14.09 -18.04 -12.41
C GLU A 29 14.33 -16.65 -11.81
N VAL A 30 14.96 -16.58 -10.65
CA VAL A 30 15.37 -15.34 -9.99
C VAL A 30 16.85 -15.40 -9.66
N GLU A 31 17.54 -14.27 -9.78
CA GLU A 31 18.90 -14.12 -9.28
C GLU A 31 18.87 -14.00 -7.75
N ASP A 32 19.79 -14.71 -7.08
CA ASP A 32 19.94 -14.83 -5.62
C ASP A 32 18.89 -15.65 -4.83
N TRP A 33 19.31 -16.10 -3.64
CA TRP A 33 18.65 -17.06 -2.76
C TRP A 33 17.38 -16.50 -2.09
N HIS A 34 16.33 -16.26 -2.87
CA HIS A 34 15.01 -15.86 -2.37
C HIS A 34 14.03 -17.03 -2.44
N THR A 35 13.29 -17.28 -1.35
CA THR A 35 12.20 -18.28 -1.32
C THR A 35 10.87 -17.55 -1.35
N TYR A 36 10.00 -17.91 -2.30
CA TYR A 36 8.65 -17.36 -2.41
C TYR A 36 7.61 -18.40 -1.97
N PHE A 37 6.61 -17.95 -1.21
CA PHE A 37 5.43 -18.72 -0.86
C PHE A 37 4.27 -18.24 -1.72
N VAL A 38 3.67 -19.14 -2.51
CA VAL A 38 2.49 -18.86 -3.35
C VAL A 38 1.31 -19.57 -2.71
N SER A 39 0.36 -18.80 -2.17
CA SER A 39 -0.90 -19.33 -1.67
C SER A 39 -1.97 -19.37 -2.77
N GLU A 40 -3.11 -20.00 -2.49
CA GLU A 40 -4.28 -20.05 -3.38
C GLU A 40 -4.92 -18.67 -3.69
N GLN A 41 -4.37 -17.58 -3.15
CA GLN A 41 -4.91 -16.21 -3.31
C GLN A 41 -4.23 -15.37 -4.40
N ASP A 42 -3.43 -15.95 -5.31
CA ASP A 42 -2.76 -15.23 -6.41
C ASP A 42 -2.05 -13.93 -5.95
N VAL A 43 -1.30 -14.00 -4.85
CA VAL A 43 -0.60 -12.82 -4.30
C VAL A 43 0.59 -12.47 -5.19
N PHE A 44 0.38 -11.47 -6.04
CA PHE A 44 1.37 -10.85 -6.89
C PHE A 44 2.21 -9.86 -6.06
N VAL A 45 3.44 -10.22 -5.70
CA VAL A 45 4.39 -9.28 -5.08
C VAL A 45 4.85 -8.29 -6.14
N HIS A 46 4.26 -7.09 -6.13
CA HIS A 46 4.50 -6.06 -7.13
C HIS A 46 5.96 -5.56 -7.11
N ASN A 47 6.73 -6.01 -8.10
CA ASN A 47 7.81 -5.25 -8.73
C ASN A 47 7.21 -4.00 -9.39
N SER A 48 6.90 -2.97 -8.62
CA SER A 48 6.79 -1.63 -9.19
C SER A 48 8.23 -1.10 -9.36
N CYS A 49 8.92 -1.51 -10.44
CA CYS A 49 10.27 -1.10 -10.86
C CYS A 49 10.42 0.40 -11.19
N ASP A 50 9.51 1.21 -10.67
CA ASP A 50 9.18 2.54 -11.13
C ASP A 50 9.40 3.61 -10.06
N VAL A 51 9.78 3.17 -8.85
CA VAL A 51 10.02 3.95 -7.64
C VAL A 51 11.37 3.50 -7.09
N SER A 52 12.24 4.44 -6.70
CA SER A 52 13.55 4.10 -6.15
C SER A 52 13.46 3.41 -4.80
N ASP A 53 14.47 2.61 -4.45
CA ASP A 53 14.57 1.97 -3.12
C ASP A 53 14.54 3.02 -2.00
N GLU A 54 15.19 4.18 -2.21
CA GLU A 54 15.17 5.29 -1.26
C GLU A 54 13.73 5.79 -1.01
N THR A 55 12.95 5.98 -2.08
CA THR A 55 11.55 6.38 -1.93
C THR A 55 10.72 5.26 -1.29
N LEU A 56 11.01 3.99 -1.58
CA LEU A 56 10.29 2.87 -0.99
C LEU A 56 10.55 2.75 0.52
N GLU A 57 11.80 2.90 0.95
CA GLU A 57 12.16 2.99 2.37
C GLU A 57 11.45 4.18 3.04
N TRP A 58 11.42 5.34 2.36
CA TRP A 58 10.71 6.50 2.87
C TRP A 58 9.20 6.26 2.98
N LEU A 59 8.58 5.66 1.97
CA LEU A 59 7.17 5.29 1.95
C LEU A 59 6.87 4.34 3.11
N ASN A 60 7.67 3.30 3.32
CA ASN A 60 7.42 2.27 4.33
C ASN A 60 7.85 2.67 5.75
N LYS A 61 8.31 3.91 5.95
CA LYS A 61 8.77 4.37 7.25
C LYS A 61 7.64 4.55 8.28
N GLY A 62 7.72 3.78 9.36
CA GLY A 62 6.85 3.86 10.53
C GLY A 62 5.62 2.96 10.44
N ASP A 63 4.84 2.93 11.52
CA ASP A 63 3.75 1.95 11.65
C ASP A 63 2.56 2.22 10.71
N PRO A 64 1.92 1.15 10.19
CA PRO A 64 0.82 1.23 9.24
C PRO A 64 -0.53 1.57 9.91
N GLU A 65 -0.59 2.66 10.65
CA GLU A 65 -1.76 3.04 11.47
C GLU A 65 -2.62 4.15 10.86
N ASN A 66 -2.34 4.57 9.63
CA ASN A 66 -3.03 5.70 9.02
C ASN A 66 -4.12 5.23 8.08
N THR A 67 -5.19 6.01 8.05
CA THR A 67 -6.33 5.88 7.16
C THR A 67 -6.43 7.11 6.28
N VAL A 68 -6.68 6.91 4.99
CA VAL A 68 -7.11 7.95 4.04
C VAL A 68 -8.64 7.95 3.99
N TYR A 69 -9.25 9.12 4.09
CA TYR A 69 -10.71 9.28 4.05
C TYR A 69 -11.14 10.46 3.18
N TYR A 70 -12.39 10.42 2.75
CA TYR A 70 -13.10 11.56 2.20
C TYR A 70 -14.00 12.20 3.25
N GLY A 71 -13.92 13.53 3.39
CA GLY A 71 -14.93 14.31 4.10
C GLY A 71 -16.16 14.51 3.20
N MET A 72 -17.31 14.04 3.67
CA MET A 72 -18.54 14.00 2.89
C MET A 72 -19.46 15.17 3.24
N GLN A 73 -20.07 15.78 2.23
CA GLN A 73 -21.16 16.76 2.35
C GLN A 73 -22.22 16.48 1.30
N ASN A 74 -23.48 16.36 1.72
CA ASN A 74 -24.60 16.03 0.84
C ASN A 74 -24.26 14.82 -0.06
N GLU A 75 -23.75 13.75 0.57
CA GLU A 75 -23.35 12.50 -0.09
C GLU A 75 -22.18 12.62 -1.09
N LYS A 76 -21.52 13.79 -1.18
CA LYS A 76 -20.37 14.02 -2.07
C LYS A 76 -19.09 14.19 -1.27
N GLY A 77 -18.03 13.52 -1.72
CA GLY A 77 -16.68 13.76 -1.19
C GLY A 77 -16.20 15.14 -1.60
N VAL A 78 -15.85 15.98 -0.63
CA VAL A 78 -15.41 17.38 -0.86
C VAL A 78 -14.01 17.66 -0.30
N TYR A 79 -13.45 16.71 0.45
CA TYR A 79 -12.16 16.84 1.12
C TYR A 79 -11.49 15.47 1.19
N THR A 80 -10.18 15.42 0.99
CA THR A 80 -9.37 14.22 1.25
C THR A 80 -8.47 14.50 2.44
N GLY A 81 -8.43 13.58 3.39
CA GLY A 81 -7.59 13.72 4.58
C GLY A 81 -7.01 12.39 5.04
N ILE A 82 -6.03 12.48 5.94
CA ILE A 82 -5.46 11.32 6.63
C ILE A 82 -5.63 11.42 8.15
N THR A 83 -5.64 10.28 8.83
CA THR A 83 -5.71 10.22 10.30
C THR A 83 -5.16 8.91 10.84
N LYS A 84 -4.57 8.94 12.04
CA LYS A 84 -4.34 7.75 12.88
C LYS A 84 -5.48 7.50 13.89
N GLN A 85 -6.31 8.51 14.09
CA GLN A 85 -7.40 8.49 15.05
C GLN A 85 -8.63 7.85 14.45
N ASP A 86 -9.49 7.32 15.32
CA ASP A 86 -10.86 6.96 14.99
C ASP A 86 -11.59 8.06 14.20
N LEU A 87 -12.34 7.65 13.17
CA LEU A 87 -12.98 8.56 12.23
C LEU A 87 -14.01 9.47 12.90
N ASN A 88 -14.72 9.01 13.95
CA ASN A 88 -15.69 9.87 14.64
C ASN A 88 -14.99 10.97 15.43
N LYS A 89 -13.86 10.66 16.06
CA LYS A 89 -13.03 11.68 16.74
C LYS A 89 -12.49 12.70 15.74
N ARG A 90 -12.03 12.23 14.58
CA ARG A 90 -11.51 13.10 13.52
C ARG A 90 -12.62 13.96 12.90
N LEU A 91 -13.81 13.40 12.69
CA LEU A 91 -15.00 14.11 12.21
C LEU A 91 -15.37 15.26 13.14
N TYR A 92 -15.44 14.97 14.45
CA TYR A 92 -15.70 15.98 15.47
C TYR A 92 -14.70 17.14 15.40
N GLN A 93 -13.40 16.85 15.28
CA GLN A 93 -12.36 17.89 15.17
C GLN A 93 -12.56 18.77 13.92
N HIS A 94 -12.96 18.20 12.79
CA HIS A 94 -13.25 18.98 11.58
C HIS A 94 -14.46 19.88 11.76
N ASN A 95 -15.54 19.34 12.34
CA ASN A 95 -16.78 20.08 12.53
C ASN A 95 -16.65 21.18 13.60
N TYR A 96 -15.85 20.94 14.64
CA TYR A 96 -15.46 21.98 15.59
C TYR A 96 -14.74 23.15 14.92
N ASN A 97 -13.97 22.88 13.87
CA ASN A 97 -13.30 23.89 13.05
C ASN A 97 -14.19 24.42 11.88
N GLY A 98 -15.49 24.13 11.90
CA GLY A 98 -16.46 24.67 10.93
C GLY A 98 -16.42 24.02 9.54
N LYS A 99 -15.83 22.83 9.39
CA LYS A 99 -15.84 22.11 8.10
C LYS A 99 -17.22 21.55 7.74
N ASN A 100 -18.07 21.27 8.74
CA ASN A 100 -19.44 20.77 8.57
C ASN A 100 -19.53 19.56 7.62
N PHE A 101 -18.72 18.53 7.87
CA PHE A 101 -18.86 17.25 7.19
C PHE A 101 -20.00 16.44 7.82
N ASP A 102 -20.77 15.74 6.98
CA ASP A 102 -21.81 14.82 7.42
C ASP A 102 -21.18 13.53 7.98
N SER A 103 -20.12 13.05 7.32
CA SER A 103 -19.36 11.87 7.71
C SER A 103 -17.94 11.90 7.13
N LEU A 104 -17.08 10.99 7.61
CA LEU A 104 -15.83 10.65 6.96
C LEU A 104 -15.96 9.27 6.33
N SER A 105 -15.80 9.17 5.01
CA SER A 105 -15.83 7.93 4.27
C SER A 105 -14.42 7.37 4.13
N GLU A 106 -14.16 6.22 4.76
CA GLU A 106 -12.90 5.50 4.67
C GLU A 106 -12.60 5.06 3.23
N GLN A 107 -11.37 5.28 2.76
CA GLN A 107 -10.93 4.87 1.42
C GLN A 107 -9.87 3.76 1.51
N TYR A 108 -8.82 3.99 2.31
CA TYR A 108 -7.73 3.05 2.49
C TYR A 108 -7.24 3.06 3.94
N VAL A 109 -6.93 1.89 4.48
CA VAL A 109 -6.47 1.67 5.86
C VAL A 109 -5.15 0.93 5.88
N GLY A 110 -4.52 0.83 7.06
CA GLY A 110 -3.32 0.03 7.21
C GLY A 110 -2.11 0.64 6.50
N LEU A 111 -2.06 1.97 6.43
CA LEU A 111 -1.02 2.69 5.70
C LEU A 111 0.00 3.30 6.65
N THR A 112 1.26 3.29 6.26
CA THR A 112 2.24 4.16 6.92
C THR A 112 1.84 5.61 6.68
N ARG A 113 2.42 6.52 7.47
CA ARG A 113 2.13 7.94 7.30
C ARG A 113 2.51 8.45 5.91
N ASN A 114 3.62 7.99 5.35
CA ASN A 114 4.10 8.50 4.07
C ASN A 114 3.32 7.90 2.89
N GLN A 115 2.90 6.64 2.98
CA GLN A 115 1.96 6.05 2.02
C GLN A 115 0.62 6.80 2.01
N ALA A 116 0.04 7.07 3.20
CA ALA A 116 -1.20 7.82 3.31
C ALA A 116 -1.08 9.24 2.73
N ARG A 117 0.06 9.92 2.97
CA ARG A 117 0.36 11.23 2.37
C ARG A 117 0.49 11.17 0.86
N ALA A 118 1.06 10.10 0.31
CA ALA A 118 1.19 9.92 -1.13
C ALA A 118 -0.18 9.79 -1.80
N ILE A 119 -1.06 8.96 -1.24
CA ILE A 119 -2.45 8.78 -1.69
C ILE A 119 -3.25 10.08 -1.53
N GLU A 120 -3.16 10.74 -0.37
CA GLU A 120 -3.81 12.03 -0.14
C GLU A 120 -3.36 13.07 -1.16
N GLN A 121 -2.06 13.19 -1.43
CA GLN A 121 -1.54 14.12 -2.43
C GLN A 121 -2.05 13.78 -3.83
N TYR A 122 -2.07 12.50 -4.20
CA TYR A 122 -2.60 12.06 -5.48
C TYR A 122 -4.07 12.46 -5.66
N PHE A 123 -4.91 12.27 -4.65
CA PHE A 123 -6.31 12.68 -4.70
C PHE A 123 -6.51 14.20 -4.63
N ILE A 124 -5.62 14.95 -3.96
CA ILE A 124 -5.65 16.41 -4.03
C ILE A 124 -5.47 16.90 -5.47
N GLU A 125 -4.64 16.22 -6.27
CA GLU A 125 -4.36 16.61 -7.66
C GLU A 125 -5.33 16.02 -8.69
N ASN A 126 -5.77 14.78 -8.49
CA ASN A 126 -6.48 13.99 -9.50
C ASN A 126 -7.83 13.45 -9.02
N GLY A 127 -8.12 13.55 -7.73
CA GLY A 127 -9.27 12.91 -7.09
C GLY A 127 -10.55 13.76 -7.14
N PRO A 128 -11.71 13.12 -6.92
CA PRO A 128 -13.01 13.82 -6.94
C PRO A 128 -13.28 14.63 -5.67
N ALA A 129 -12.57 14.34 -4.57
CA ALA A 129 -12.84 14.88 -3.23
C ALA A 129 -11.74 15.84 -2.76
N ASN A 130 -11.50 16.93 -3.48
CA ASN A 130 -10.41 17.87 -3.18
C ASN A 130 -10.83 19.33 -3.06
N ALA A 131 -12.11 19.66 -3.28
CA ALA A 131 -12.61 21.04 -3.34
C ALA A 131 -12.27 21.88 -2.09
N LEU A 132 -12.17 21.26 -0.92
CA LEU A 132 -11.86 21.92 0.35
C LEU A 132 -10.41 21.72 0.83
N ASN A 133 -9.59 21.01 0.04
CA ASN A 133 -8.16 20.88 0.31
C ASN A 133 -7.47 22.18 -0.08
N LYS A 134 -6.82 22.83 0.90
CA LYS A 134 -6.12 24.11 0.70
C LYS A 134 -4.60 23.97 0.72
N ALA A 135 -4.10 22.80 1.10
CA ALA A 135 -2.69 22.54 1.31
C ALA A 135 -2.36 21.16 0.77
N ASN A 136 -1.12 21.03 0.29
CA ASN A 136 -0.55 19.78 -0.14
C ASN A 136 -0.16 18.93 1.06
N SER A 137 -0.38 17.61 0.94
CA SER A 137 0.11 16.62 1.89
C SER A 137 1.61 16.38 1.72
N ILE A 138 2.11 16.42 0.48
CA ILE A 138 3.54 16.36 0.15
C ILE A 138 3.91 17.64 -0.60
N SER A 139 4.96 18.32 -0.16
CA SER A 139 5.45 19.52 -0.84
C SER A 139 5.87 19.18 -2.28
N PRO A 140 5.46 19.96 -3.31
CA PRO A 140 5.94 19.80 -4.68
C PRO A 140 7.46 19.94 -4.83
N LYS A 141 8.13 20.54 -3.84
CA LYS A 141 9.60 20.66 -3.80
C LYS A 141 10.29 19.47 -3.12
N SER A 142 9.53 18.50 -2.60
CA SER A 142 10.10 17.31 -1.99
C SER A 142 10.73 16.43 -3.06
N LYS A 143 11.92 15.88 -2.81
CA LYS A 143 12.56 14.92 -3.71
C LYS A 143 11.71 13.66 -3.95
N TYR A 144 10.85 13.29 -3.00
CA TYR A 144 9.98 12.13 -3.10
C TYR A 144 8.67 12.40 -3.84
N TYR A 145 8.35 13.66 -4.17
CA TYR A 145 7.02 14.06 -4.63
C TYR A 145 6.56 13.29 -5.88
N SER A 146 7.40 13.27 -6.92
CA SER A 146 7.09 12.62 -8.19
C SER A 146 6.90 11.11 -8.04
N GLU A 147 7.86 10.44 -7.38
CA GLU A 147 7.83 8.99 -7.19
C GLU A 147 6.72 8.56 -6.22
N ALA A 148 6.40 9.36 -5.20
CA ALA A 148 5.28 9.11 -4.30
C ALA A 148 3.93 9.19 -5.04
N LEU A 149 3.75 10.16 -5.94
CA LEU A 149 2.54 10.25 -6.77
C LEU A 149 2.42 9.08 -7.74
N LYS A 150 3.54 8.65 -8.34
CA LYS A 150 3.58 7.47 -9.21
C LYS A 150 3.23 6.20 -8.43
N TRP A 151 3.80 6.04 -7.25
CA TRP A 151 3.47 4.95 -6.33
C TRP A 151 1.98 4.96 -5.97
N ALA A 152 1.43 6.11 -5.57
CA ALA A 152 0.02 6.23 -5.20
C ALA A 152 -0.92 5.90 -6.35
N LYS A 153 -0.61 6.38 -7.57
CA LYS A 153 -1.36 6.05 -8.78
C LYS A 153 -1.39 4.53 -9.02
N ASN A 154 -0.24 3.87 -8.91
CA ASN A 154 -0.15 2.42 -9.10
C ASN A 154 -0.90 1.68 -7.98
N PHE A 155 -0.77 2.13 -6.73
CA PHE A 155 -1.45 1.53 -5.58
C PHE A 155 -2.98 1.60 -5.70
N ILE A 156 -3.53 2.72 -6.19
CA ILE A 156 -4.98 2.92 -6.35
C ILE A 156 -5.52 2.19 -7.59
N GLY A 157 -4.69 2.02 -8.62
CA GLY A 157 -5.08 1.40 -9.88
C GLY A 157 -5.07 -0.13 -9.87
N ASN A 158 -4.48 -0.74 -8.84
CA ASN A 158 -4.49 -2.19 -8.59
C ASN A 158 -5.69 -2.56 -7.72
#